data_AF-A0A9E5LYV7-F1
#
_entry.id   AF-A0A9E5LYV7-F1
#
_cell.length_a   1.000
_cell.length_b   1.000
_cell.length_c   1.000
_cell.angle_alpha   90.00
_cell.angle_beta   90.00
_cell.angle_gamma   90.00
#
_symmetry.space_group_name_H-M   'P 1'
#
loop_
_entity.id
_entity.type
_entity.pdbx_description
1 polymer ?
#
loop_
_entity_poly.entity_id
_entity_poly.type
_entity_poly.pdbx_seq_one_letter_code
_entity_poly.pdbx_strand_id
1 'polypeptide(L)'
;DSILAARKGVDTTQMDLETGEALTRSHLSFIIANRIIEEIAKDLKIEVSKADLEAYRLEIYANIGGEANLPSILVSAGIPKEAVDNVLRRDLIIRNITEAEKSAGVDDATINADIKKLVANKSDALKIVVNPRYGKWDVTTLSVVETEPAGDAVKTK
;
A
#
# COMPACT_ATOMS: atom_id res chain seq x y z
N ASP A 1 10.06 -12.99 10.21
CA ASP A 1 9.42 -11.77 9.70
C ASP A 1 10.51 -10.78 9.32
N SER A 2 10.64 -10.44 8.03
CA SER A 2 11.75 -9.67 7.48
C SER A 2 11.78 -8.24 8.02
N ILE A 3 10.62 -7.65 8.31
CA ILE A 3 10.54 -6.30 8.93
C ILE A 3 11.05 -6.29 10.37
N LEU A 4 10.79 -7.34 11.15
CA LEU A 4 11.32 -7.46 12.52
C LEU A 4 12.83 -7.62 12.54
N ALA A 5 13.40 -8.26 11.51
CA ALA A 5 14.85 -8.32 11.33
C ALA A 5 15.41 -6.95 10.93
N ALA A 6 14.75 -6.23 10.02
CA ALA A 6 15.16 -4.90 9.57
C ALA A 6 15.20 -3.87 10.71
N ARG A 7 14.24 -3.92 11.64
CA ARG A 7 14.18 -3.06 12.84
C ARG A 7 15.44 -3.12 13.72
N LYS A 8 16.21 -4.22 13.69
CA LYS A 8 17.45 -4.36 14.47
C LYS A 8 18.60 -3.50 13.93
N GLY A 9 18.52 -3.07 12.67
CA GLY A 9 19.57 -2.29 12.00
C GLY A 9 19.29 -0.79 11.95
N VAL A 10 18.24 -0.31 12.61
CA VAL A 10 17.78 1.08 12.58
C VAL A 10 17.47 1.54 14.01
N ASP A 11 17.71 2.81 14.31
CA ASP A 11 17.23 3.39 15.56
C ASP A 11 15.70 3.57 15.51
N THR A 12 14.99 2.73 16.27
CA THR A 12 13.52 2.74 16.35
C THR A 12 13.00 3.46 17.59
N THR A 13 13.85 4.11 18.40
CA THR A 13 13.49 4.65 19.73
C THR A 13 12.35 5.68 19.67
N GLN A 14 12.25 6.43 18.57
CA GLN A 14 11.24 7.46 18.35
C GLN A 14 10.15 7.03 17.35
N MET A 15 10.09 5.75 16.99
CA MET A 15 9.14 5.25 16.00
C MET A 15 7.95 4.57 16.68
N ASP A 16 6.74 4.92 16.23
CA ASP A 16 5.53 4.18 16.58
C ASP A 16 5.35 3.03 15.58
N LEU A 17 5.78 1.83 15.98
CA LEU A 17 5.88 0.68 15.10
C LEU A 17 4.84 -0.38 15.43
N GLU A 18 4.00 -0.69 14.45
CA GLU A 18 3.03 -1.78 14.56
C GLU A 18 3.73 -3.12 14.83
N THR A 19 3.07 -4.00 15.58
CA THR A 19 3.55 -5.36 15.86
C THR A 19 2.40 -6.37 15.80
N GLY A 20 2.72 -7.66 15.81
CA GLY A 20 1.73 -8.73 15.91
C GLY A 20 0.69 -8.71 14.79
N GLU A 21 -0.59 -8.77 15.16
CA GLU A 21 -1.70 -8.85 14.22
C GLU A 21 -1.91 -7.56 13.44
N ALA A 22 -1.68 -6.39 14.05
CA ALA A 22 -1.80 -5.10 13.37
C ALA A 22 -0.81 -5.02 12.19
N LEU A 23 0.46 -5.33 12.45
CA LEU A 23 1.50 -5.39 11.41
C LEU A 23 1.15 -6.41 10.31
N THR A 24 0.60 -7.56 10.71
CA THR A 24 0.15 -8.60 9.76
C THR A 24 -0.95 -8.08 8.83
N ARG A 25 -1.92 -7.34 9.36
CA ARG A 25 -3.00 -6.72 8.59
C ARG A 25 -2.48 -5.61 7.68
N SER A 26 -1.56 -4.77 8.14
CA SER A 26 -0.93 -3.73 7.32
C SER A 26 -0.15 -4.33 6.15
N HIS A 27 0.63 -5.39 6.37
CA HIS A 27 1.29 -6.15 5.30
C HIS A 27 0.30 -6.73 4.29
N LEU A 28 -0.78 -7.37 4.76
CA LEU A 28 -1.83 -7.89 3.87
C LEU A 28 -2.48 -6.76 3.06
N SER A 29 -2.72 -5.61 3.68
CA SER A 29 -3.28 -4.43 3.03
C SER A 29 -2.39 -3.96 1.88
N PHE A 30 -1.07 -3.88 2.09
CA PHE A 30 -0.12 -3.54 1.04
C PHE A 30 -0.13 -4.55 -0.11
N ILE A 31 -0.15 -5.84 0.18
CA ILE A 31 -0.16 -6.89 -0.86
C ILE A 31 -1.44 -6.78 -1.70
N ILE A 32 -2.59 -6.60 -1.05
CA ILE A 32 -3.89 -6.47 -1.72
C ILE A 32 -3.91 -5.19 -2.57
N ALA A 33 -3.51 -4.05 -2.00
CA ALA A 33 -3.46 -2.77 -2.71
C ALA A 33 -2.54 -2.82 -3.94
N ASN A 34 -1.34 -3.40 -3.79
CA ASN A 34 -0.40 -3.58 -4.92
C ASN A 34 -1.05 -4.42 -6.02
N ARG A 35 -1.76 -5.49 -5.67
CA ARG A 35 -2.45 -6.33 -6.66
C ARG A 35 -3.58 -5.60 -7.37
N ILE A 36 -4.40 -4.84 -6.64
CA ILE A 36 -5.49 -4.05 -7.23
C ILE A 36 -4.94 -3.06 -8.25
N ILE A 37 -3.92 -2.29 -7.87
CA ILE A 37 -3.33 -1.27 -8.74
C ILE A 37 -2.67 -1.89 -9.98
N GLU A 38 -2.02 -3.05 -9.84
CA GLU A 38 -1.47 -3.77 -11.01
C GLU A 38 -2.58 -4.23 -11.97
N GLU A 39 -3.72 -4.69 -11.48
CA GLU A 39 -4.86 -5.06 -12.33
C GLU A 39 -5.54 -3.84 -12.96
N ILE A 40 -5.53 -2.67 -12.30
CA ILE A 40 -5.97 -1.40 -12.89
C ILE A 40 -5.01 -0.98 -14.01
N ALA A 41 -3.70 -1.08 -13.79
CA ALA A 41 -2.72 -0.76 -14.82
C ALA A 41 -2.94 -1.60 -16.09
N LYS A 42 -3.23 -2.90 -15.93
CA LYS A 42 -3.57 -3.78 -17.07
C LYS A 42 -4.82 -3.32 -17.83
N ASP A 43 -5.89 -2.99 -17.12
CA ASP A 43 -7.14 -2.52 -17.73
C ASP A 43 -6.92 -1.22 -18.51
N LEU A 44 -6.14 -0.30 -17.93
CA LEU A 44 -5.80 0.99 -18.54
C LEU A 44 -4.65 0.91 -19.55
N LYS A 45 -4.06 -0.27 -19.73
CA LYS A 45 -2.88 -0.51 -20.60
C LYS A 45 -1.69 0.39 -20.23
N ILE A 46 -1.53 0.66 -18.94
CA ILE A 46 -0.37 1.37 -18.40
C ILE A 46 0.75 0.35 -18.23
N GLU A 47 1.83 0.54 -18.98
CA GLU A 47 3.05 -0.24 -18.84
C GLU A 47 4.06 0.53 -18.00
N VAL A 48 4.62 -0.13 -16.99
CA VAL A 48 5.77 0.38 -16.23
C VAL A 48 6.97 -0.47 -16.61
N SER A 49 7.90 0.13 -17.35
CA SER A 49 9.15 -0.52 -17.75
C SER A 49 10.12 -0.57 -16.57
N LYS A 50 11.18 -1.39 -16.72
CA LYS A 50 12.29 -1.39 -15.75
C LYS A 50 12.96 -0.02 -15.67
N ALA A 51 13.13 0.66 -16.81
CA ALA A 51 13.77 1.97 -16.86
C ALA A 51 12.96 3.03 -16.10
N ASP A 52 11.63 3.02 -16.24
CA ASP A 52 10.74 3.94 -15.51
C ASP A 52 10.84 3.71 -14.00
N LEU A 53 10.88 2.43 -13.59
CA LEU A 53 11.00 2.08 -12.18
C LEU A 53 12.36 2.49 -11.59
N GLU A 54 13.46 2.30 -12.32
CA GLU A 54 14.78 2.77 -11.90
C GLU A 54 14.83 4.29 -11.78
N ALA A 55 14.30 5.02 -12.77
CA ALA A 55 14.24 6.48 -12.74
C ALA A 55 13.43 6.98 -11.54
N TYR A 56 12.27 6.35 -11.29
CA TYR A 56 11.43 6.69 -10.15
C TYR A 56 12.09 6.34 -8.81
N ARG A 57 12.81 5.22 -8.73
CA ARG A 57 13.58 4.86 -7.53
C ARG A 57 14.61 5.93 -7.21
N LEU A 58 15.36 6.40 -8.20
CA LEU A 58 16.36 7.45 -8.01
C LEU A 58 15.72 8.76 -7.54
N GLU A 59 14.57 9.12 -8.09
CA GLU A 59 13.79 10.28 -7.64
C GLU A 59 13.35 10.15 -6.18
N ILE A 60 12.78 9.00 -5.80
CA ILE A 60 12.38 8.74 -4.41
C ILE A 60 13.60 8.80 -3.48
N TYR A 61 14.73 8.21 -3.88
CA TYR A 61 15.96 8.26 -3.09
C TYR A 61 16.45 9.69 -2.89
N ALA A 62 16.39 10.55 -3.91
CA ALA A 62 16.71 11.96 -3.75
C ALA A 62 15.76 12.65 -2.74
N ASN A 63 14.45 12.37 -2.83
CA ASN A 63 13.42 12.96 -1.97
C ASN A 63 13.56 12.56 -0.49
N ILE A 64 14.06 11.35 -0.21
CA ILE A 64 14.29 10.89 1.17
C ILE A 64 15.70 11.23 1.69
N GLY A 65 16.47 12.07 0.99
CA GLY A 65 17.81 12.48 1.40
C GLY A 65 18.91 11.44 1.15
N GLY A 66 18.68 10.51 0.23
CA GLY A 66 19.62 9.48 -0.24
C GLY A 66 19.21 8.05 0.13
N GLU A 67 19.78 7.09 -0.61
CA GLU A 67 19.51 5.64 -0.40
C GLU A 67 19.83 5.17 1.02
N ALA A 68 20.80 5.79 1.69
CA ALA A 68 21.17 5.45 3.06
C ALA A 68 20.02 5.63 4.08
N ASN A 69 19.04 6.49 3.78
CA ASN A 69 17.87 6.70 4.64
C ASN A 69 16.77 5.66 4.40
N LEU A 70 16.82 4.92 3.30
CA LEU A 70 15.78 3.96 2.91
C LEU A 70 15.45 2.95 4.02
N PRO A 71 16.42 2.32 4.72
CA PRO A 71 16.09 1.37 5.78
C PRO A 71 15.21 1.96 6.87
N SER A 72 15.46 3.22 7.26
CA SER A 72 14.68 3.93 8.28
C SER A 72 13.25 4.23 7.79
N ILE A 73 13.13 4.70 6.54
CA ILE A 73 11.82 4.95 5.91
C ILE A 73 10.97 3.68 5.84
N LEU A 74 11.58 2.56 5.41
CA LEU A 74 10.90 1.28 5.28
C LEU A 74 10.46 0.73 6.63
N VAL A 75 11.32 0.81 7.65
CA VAL A 75 10.98 0.37 9.01
C VAL A 75 9.82 1.18 9.56
N SER A 76 9.86 2.50 9.42
CA SER A 76 8.79 3.41 9.86
C SER A 76 7.46 3.11 9.16
N ALA A 77 7.49 2.82 7.86
CA ALA A 77 6.31 2.47 7.08
C ALA A 77 5.84 1.01 7.25
N GLY A 78 6.56 0.18 8.01
CA GLY A 78 6.25 -1.25 8.12
C GLY A 78 6.40 -2.00 6.80
N ILE A 79 7.29 -1.56 5.91
CA ILE A 79 7.48 -2.16 4.58
C ILE A 79 8.74 -3.04 4.61
N PRO A 80 8.64 -4.34 4.32
CA PRO A 80 9.82 -5.18 4.24
C PRO A 80 10.65 -4.83 2.99
N LYS A 81 11.98 -4.98 3.06
CA LYS A 81 12.91 -4.57 1.99
C LYS A 81 12.59 -5.20 0.64
N GLU A 82 12.17 -6.46 0.64
CA GLU A 82 11.78 -7.19 -0.56
C GLU A 82 10.49 -6.66 -1.22
N ALA A 83 9.69 -5.85 -0.53
CA ALA A 83 8.47 -5.25 -1.06
C ALA A 83 8.67 -3.86 -1.68
N VAL A 84 9.88 -3.27 -1.58
CA VAL A 84 10.19 -1.92 -2.07
C VAL A 84 9.78 -1.74 -3.52
N ASP A 85 10.17 -2.68 -4.39
CA ASP A 85 9.90 -2.60 -5.82
C ASP A 85 8.40 -2.60 -6.13
N ASN A 86 7.63 -3.39 -5.37
CA ASN A 86 6.17 -3.45 -5.54
C ASN A 86 5.51 -2.13 -5.11
N VAL A 87 6.02 -1.51 -4.04
CA VAL A 87 5.53 -0.22 -3.55
C VAL A 87 5.86 0.89 -4.56
N LEU A 88 7.12 0.96 -5.01
CA LEU A 88 7.54 1.94 -6.02
C LEU A 88 6.75 1.78 -7.33
N ARG A 89 6.51 0.54 -7.77
CA ARG A 89 5.70 0.28 -8.96
C ARG A 89 4.25 0.72 -8.79
N ARG A 90 3.63 0.40 -7.64
CA ARG A 90 2.27 0.86 -7.32
C ARG A 90 2.17 2.38 -7.37
N ASP A 91 3.09 3.06 -6.69
CA ASP A 91 3.07 4.52 -6.59
C ASP A 91 3.32 5.16 -7.96
N LEU A 92 4.20 4.57 -8.78
CA LEU A 92 4.43 5.00 -10.17
C LEU A 92 3.20 4.81 -11.07
N ILE A 93 2.45 3.72 -10.93
CA ILE A 93 1.20 3.52 -11.67
C ILE A 93 0.20 4.63 -11.31
N ILE A 94 0.01 4.90 -10.02
CA ILE A 94 -0.91 5.94 -9.53
C ILE A 94 -0.47 7.31 -10.06
N ARG A 95 0.85 7.59 -10.05
CA ARG A 95 1.40 8.82 -10.62
C ARG A 95 1.10 8.93 -12.10
N ASN A 96 1.33 7.88 -12.88
CA ASN A 96 1.08 7.89 -14.33
C ASN A 96 -0.40 8.14 -14.65
N ILE A 97 -1.33 7.55 -13.88
CA ILE A 97 -2.78 7.84 -13.99
C ILE A 97 -3.03 9.32 -13.72
N THR A 98 -2.52 9.83 -12.59
CA THR A 98 -2.68 11.22 -12.17
C THR A 98 -2.16 12.20 -13.21
N GLU A 99 -0.97 11.96 -13.76
CA GLU A 99 -0.34 12.81 -14.78
C GLU A 99 -1.11 12.79 -16.10
N ALA A 100 -1.62 11.63 -16.51
CA ALA A 100 -2.43 11.50 -17.72
C ALA A 100 -3.74 12.29 -17.59
N GLU A 101 -4.44 12.19 -16.46
CA GLU A 101 -5.67 12.93 -16.21
C GLU A 101 -5.43 14.44 -16.06
N LYS A 102 -4.35 14.85 -15.39
CA LYS A 102 -3.93 16.27 -15.35
C LYS A 102 -3.67 16.83 -16.74
N SER A 103 -2.98 16.06 -17.58
CA SER A 103 -2.69 16.46 -18.96
C SER A 103 -3.97 16.58 -19.82
N ALA A 104 -5.03 15.86 -19.44
CA ALA A 104 -6.36 15.98 -20.02
C ALA A 104 -7.20 17.14 -19.43
N GLY A 105 -6.64 17.92 -18.49
CA GLY A 105 -7.29 19.08 -17.89
C GLY A 105 -8.22 18.76 -16.72
N VAL A 106 -8.13 17.57 -16.14
CA VAL A 106 -8.90 17.18 -14.96
C VAL A 106 -8.26 17.77 -13.69
N ASP A 107 -9.08 18.26 -12.76
CA ASP A 107 -8.61 18.82 -11.49
C ASP A 107 -8.28 17.75 -10.44
N ASP A 108 -7.44 18.10 -9.46
CA ASP A 108 -6.96 17.18 -8.42
C ASP A 108 -8.08 16.52 -7.60
N ALA A 109 -9.20 17.20 -7.35
CA ALA A 109 -10.28 16.63 -6.55
C ALA A 109 -11.01 15.53 -7.33
N THR A 110 -11.25 15.77 -8.63
CA THR A 110 -11.84 14.79 -9.54
C THR A 110 -10.92 13.58 -9.73
N ILE A 111 -9.62 13.79 -9.97
CA ILE A 111 -8.62 12.71 -10.10
C ILE A 111 -8.63 11.80 -8.87
N ASN A 112 -8.61 12.40 -7.67
CA ASN A 112 -8.64 11.63 -6.42
C ASN A 112 -9.93 10.81 -6.26
N ALA A 113 -11.07 11.33 -6.72
CA ALA A 113 -12.33 10.59 -6.70
C ALA A 113 -12.34 9.44 -7.71
N ASP A 114 -11.79 9.65 -8.91
CA ASP A 114 -11.72 8.65 -9.97
C ASP A 114 -10.76 7.51 -9.61
N ILE A 115 -9.59 7.81 -9.03
CA ILE A 115 -8.68 6.77 -8.50
C ILE A 115 -9.37 5.92 -7.43
N LYS A 116 -10.08 6.54 -6.47
CA LYS A 116 -10.84 5.79 -5.45
C LYS A 116 -11.89 4.90 -6.09
N LYS A 117 -12.60 5.39 -7.11
CA LYS A 117 -13.61 4.62 -7.86
C LYS A 117 -13.00 3.46 -8.64
N LEU A 118 -11.85 3.67 -9.28
CA LEU A 118 -11.10 2.61 -9.98
C LEU A 118 -10.71 1.49 -9.00
N VAL A 119 -10.17 1.85 -7.84
CA VAL A 119 -9.78 0.91 -6.80
C VAL A 119 -10.98 0.15 -6.25
N ALA A 120 -12.11 0.84 -6.00
CA ALA A 120 -13.34 0.20 -5.55
C ALA A 120 -13.89 -0.80 -6.58
N ASN A 121 -14.08 -0.35 -7.82
CA ASN A 121 -14.57 -1.19 -8.91
C ASN A 121 -13.67 -2.41 -9.14
N LYS A 122 -12.34 -2.22 -9.08
CA LYS A 122 -11.41 -3.33 -9.25
C LYS A 122 -11.46 -4.30 -8.07
N SER A 123 -11.57 -3.80 -6.84
CA SER A 123 -11.73 -4.64 -5.65
C SER A 123 -12.96 -5.55 -5.75
N ASP A 124 -14.09 -4.99 -6.20
CA ASP A 124 -15.34 -5.73 -6.42
C ASP A 124 -15.19 -6.76 -7.54
N ALA A 125 -14.58 -6.37 -8.66
CA ALA A 125 -14.35 -7.26 -9.80
C ALA A 125 -13.44 -8.45 -9.44
N LEU A 126 -12.42 -8.22 -8.60
CA LEU A 126 -11.51 -9.25 -8.11
C LEU A 126 -12.11 -10.14 -7.03
N LYS A 127 -13.25 -9.75 -6.44
CA LYS A 127 -13.93 -10.47 -5.35
C LYS A 127 -12.95 -10.79 -4.21
N ILE A 128 -12.28 -9.76 -3.70
CA ILE A 128 -11.25 -9.91 -2.67
C ILE A 128 -11.85 -10.57 -1.42
N VAL A 129 -11.29 -11.72 -1.05
CA VAL A 129 -11.63 -12.42 0.18
C VAL A 129 -10.37 -12.54 1.03
N VAL A 130 -10.44 -12.02 2.24
CA VAL A 130 -9.39 -12.19 3.26
C VAL A 130 -9.79 -13.35 4.15
N ASN A 131 -8.83 -14.20 4.53
CA ASN A 131 -9.11 -15.26 5.50
C ASN A 131 -9.60 -14.61 6.81
N PRO A 132 -10.78 -14.99 7.35
CA PRO A 132 -11.39 -14.35 8.51
C PRO A 132 -10.48 -14.25 9.73
N ARG A 133 -9.51 -15.16 9.87
CA ARG A 133 -8.47 -15.10 10.92
C ARG A 133 -7.70 -13.78 10.92
N TYR A 134 -7.51 -13.17 9.75
CA TYR A 134 -6.76 -11.92 9.62
C TYR A 134 -7.66 -10.69 9.52
N GLY A 135 -8.97 -10.87 9.30
CA GLY A 135 -9.91 -9.77 9.17
C GLY A 135 -10.71 -9.79 7.86
N LYS A 136 -11.22 -8.62 7.48
CA LYS A 136 -11.96 -8.36 6.25
C LYS A 136 -11.32 -7.22 5.46
N TRP A 137 -11.44 -7.27 4.14
CA TRP A 137 -11.02 -6.16 3.28
C TRP A 137 -12.04 -5.01 3.41
N ASP A 138 -11.56 -3.81 3.74
CA ASP A 138 -12.31 -2.57 3.69
C ASP A 138 -11.81 -1.73 2.51
N VAL A 139 -12.65 -1.61 1.50
CA VAL A 139 -12.34 -0.88 0.26
C VAL A 139 -12.35 0.64 0.45
N THR A 140 -12.95 1.14 1.53
CA THR A 140 -13.00 2.58 1.83
C THR A 140 -11.67 3.05 2.40
N THR A 141 -11.11 2.27 3.32
CA THR A 141 -9.81 2.56 3.97
C THR A 141 -8.64 1.91 3.24
N LEU A 142 -8.90 1.06 2.25
CA LEU A 142 -7.92 0.25 1.53
C LEU A 142 -7.05 -0.59 2.46
N SER A 143 -7.69 -1.18 3.47
CA SER A 143 -7.00 -1.94 4.50
C SER A 143 -7.75 -3.20 4.90
N VAL A 144 -7.01 -4.15 5.47
CA VAL A 144 -7.57 -5.29 6.19
C VAL A 144 -7.89 -4.81 7.61
N VAL A 145 -9.17 -4.76 7.93
CA VAL A 145 -9.66 -4.41 9.26
C VAL A 145 -10.05 -5.66 10.02
N GLU A 146 -10.03 -5.59 11.35
CA GLU A 146 -10.51 -6.69 12.19
C GLU A 146 -11.96 -7.05 11.81
N THR A 147 -12.25 -8.36 11.83
CA THR A 147 -13.63 -8.80 11.90
C THR A 147 -14.07 -8.51 13.32
N GLU A 148 -15.04 -7.62 13.52
CA GLU A 148 -15.61 -7.44 14.86
C GLU A 148 -15.97 -8.83 15.40
N PRO A 149 -15.56 -9.16 16.64
CA PRO A 149 -15.98 -10.42 17.23
C PRO A 149 -17.51 -10.38 17.26
N ALA A 150 -18.14 -11.41 16.70
CA ALA A 150 -19.59 -11.52 16.75
C ALA A 150 -20.03 -11.56 18.22
N GLY A 151 -20.54 -10.43 18.72
CA GLY A 151 -21.31 -10.33 19.94
C GLY A 151 -20.53 -9.90 21.19
N ASP A 152 -20.94 -8.76 21.74
CA ASP A 152 -21.11 -8.61 23.18
C ASP A 152 -21.73 -9.89 23.77
N ALA A 153 -20.90 -10.71 24.41
CA ALA A 153 -21.38 -11.80 25.23
C ALA A 153 -20.37 -12.12 26.33
N VAL A 154 -20.29 -11.27 27.35
CA VAL A 154 -20.66 -11.69 28.71
C VAL A 154 -21.23 -10.49 29.49
N LYS A 155 -22.55 -10.47 29.68
CA LYS A 155 -23.12 -9.85 30.90
C LYS A 155 -22.69 -10.73 32.06
N THR A 156 -21.65 -10.38 32.80
CA THR A 156 -21.44 -10.95 34.13
C THR A 156 -22.15 -10.09 35.18
N LYS A 157 -23.00 -10.80 35.91
CA LYS A 157 -23.93 -10.39 36.98
C LYS A 157 -23.27 -9.61 38.12
#